data_AF-A0A124BXK5-F1
#
_entry.id   AF-A0A124BXK5-F1
#
_cell.length_a   1.000
_cell.length_b   1.000
_cell.length_c   1.000
_cell.angle_alpha   90.00
_cell.angle_beta   90.00
_cell.angle_gamma   90.00
#
_symmetry.space_group_name_H-M   'P 1'
#
loop_
_entity.id
_entity.type
_entity.pdbx_description
1 polymer ?
#
loop_
_entity_poly.entity_id
_entity_poly.type
_entity_poly.pdbx_seq_one_letter_code
_entity_poly.pdbx_strand_id
1 'polypeptide(L)'
;MGSTSVSWEVSSFEVQATTPNATSDALYANGNMQVPVIVVISVVDPDTNNAYELNESELEAIELIDYDDPPTEISGSWSYSITENEFEHGLPSTQKTVQPDLFLAAGGPQKKRYWVTTTKVEDKRIGANIKQPDVTYKVDDLNFEQQEDNVEQDFPDKSGTWVQRNFYLTTKKYELRKADLQGYDLGTVDPSLEYATAYLDTGIGFFSIFYYWPMGSEETRTVGIDSHTAEVTINQKSNALCVTHMFLSAASTAHSFWIKAMLRKVWSSLNQSSVSFQILSDLHLEVNQHYSSYEIPACAEHLILAGDIGRLTDYEDYRNFLQKLTDRFKLVFLVLGNHEFYNETFETGIERAKRLEQDPAFNGRLIVLHQKRYDVPGSNVSILGCTLWSKVPQELADIVQSKVKDFQRIADWSVEDHNARHDSDYAWLMKEIHSIQQENKAAGKRSRQRSILVVTHHAPSLEGTSSPKHAQSPWSVAFGTDILSGSSDEVKVWVFGHTHYTTDFMEQGATVLPSGTLAVFPWLRVQMYSIAVEMHTTTTMTSRGSNPVSRLAEAAKEKVAPSTSSKAKDPSANWTPEEMFETTLDRNGNPVPNDSYIDVENMRKGQKGPDEGDVFAAANEDFD
;
A
#
# COMPACT_ATOMS: atom_id res chain seq x y z
N MET A 1 -25.24 -7.20 27.51
CA MET A 1 -25.84 -5.95 27.02
C MET A 1 -24.87 -5.42 25.99
N GLY A 2 -25.29 -5.33 24.72
CA GLY A 2 -24.42 -4.90 23.64
C GLY A 2 -24.07 -3.43 23.81
N SER A 3 -22.77 -3.13 23.92
CA SER A 3 -22.27 -1.77 23.72
C SER A 3 -22.59 -1.40 22.28
N THR A 4 -23.57 -0.53 22.08
CA THR A 4 -23.71 0.22 20.83
C THR A 4 -22.49 1.12 20.74
N SER A 5 -21.48 0.73 19.95
CA SER A 5 -20.36 1.61 19.61
C SER A 5 -20.95 2.85 18.94
N VAL A 6 -20.95 3.97 19.63
CA VAL A 6 -21.38 5.23 19.05
C VAL A 6 -20.29 5.65 18.08
N SER A 7 -20.65 5.89 16.82
CA SER A 7 -19.72 6.41 15.82
C SER A 7 -19.51 7.89 16.11
N TRP A 8 -18.27 8.34 16.16
CA TRP A 8 -17.93 9.74 16.38
C TRP A 8 -16.70 10.09 15.56
N GLU A 9 -16.60 11.33 15.08
CA GLU A 9 -15.49 11.80 14.26
C GLU A 9 -14.94 13.13 14.77
N VAL A 10 -13.62 13.27 14.69
CA VAL A 10 -12.92 14.47 15.16
C VAL A 10 -13.15 15.60 14.16
N SER A 11 -13.81 16.66 14.60
CA SER A 11 -14.08 17.87 13.81
C SER A 11 -13.01 18.96 14.03
N SER A 12 -12.33 18.96 15.17
CA SER A 12 -11.18 19.84 15.47
C SER A 12 -10.25 19.13 16.46
N PHE A 13 -8.94 19.24 16.22
CA PHE A 13 -7.91 18.66 17.07
C PHE A 13 -6.67 19.56 17.10
N GLU A 14 -6.29 20.01 18.29
CA GLU A 14 -5.21 20.96 18.49
C GLU A 14 -4.36 20.58 19.70
N VAL A 15 -3.07 20.88 19.64
CA VAL A 15 -2.15 20.80 20.77
C VAL A 15 -1.68 22.21 21.10
N GLN A 16 -1.80 22.59 22.36
CA GLN A 16 -1.54 23.94 22.86
C GLN A 16 -0.55 23.91 24.03
N ALA A 17 0.46 24.77 23.98
CA ALA A 17 1.29 25.12 25.13
C ALA A 17 0.54 26.09 26.06
N THR A 18 0.99 26.23 27.31
CA THR A 18 0.37 27.20 28.25
C THR A 18 0.93 28.61 28.20
N THR A 19 1.85 28.86 27.28
CA THR A 19 2.38 30.19 27.04
C THR A 19 1.34 31.09 26.36
N PRO A 20 1.49 32.43 26.42
CA PRO A 20 0.51 33.36 25.85
C PRO A 20 0.19 33.17 24.37
N ASN A 21 1.13 32.59 23.60
CA ASN A 21 0.96 32.32 22.18
C ASN A 21 0.50 30.89 21.90
N ALA A 22 0.37 30.04 22.93
CA ALA A 22 -0.06 28.64 22.88
C ALA A 22 0.77 27.71 21.97
N THR A 23 1.93 28.15 21.47
CA THR A 23 2.70 27.41 20.46
C THR A 23 3.94 26.73 21.00
N SER A 24 4.60 27.26 22.03
CA SER A 24 5.83 26.68 22.58
C SER A 24 5.96 26.92 24.07
N ASP A 25 6.68 26.05 24.78
CA ASP A 25 7.04 26.21 26.19
C ASP A 25 8.50 25.77 26.41
N ALA A 26 9.07 26.08 27.56
CA ALA A 26 10.46 25.75 27.90
C ALA A 26 10.56 25.10 29.29
N LEU A 27 11.40 24.08 29.41
CA LEU A 27 11.66 23.36 30.65
C LEU A 27 13.14 23.06 30.86
N TYR A 28 13.55 22.80 32.10
CA TYR A 28 14.88 22.30 32.41
C TYR A 28 14.94 20.79 32.16
N ALA A 29 15.88 20.35 31.32
CA ALA A 29 16.08 18.95 30.98
C ALA A 29 16.70 18.13 32.12
N ASN A 30 16.05 18.11 33.28
CA ASN A 30 16.48 17.44 34.51
C ASN A 30 15.58 16.25 34.87
N GLY A 31 14.62 15.90 34.01
CA GLY A 31 13.64 14.82 34.22
C GLY A 31 12.58 15.10 35.28
N ASN A 32 12.65 16.23 35.99
CA ASN A 32 11.76 16.58 37.10
C ASN A 32 10.86 17.78 36.80
N MET A 33 11.36 18.76 36.05
CA MET A 33 10.55 19.90 35.63
C MET A 33 9.57 19.45 34.54
N GLN A 34 8.29 19.76 34.72
CA GLN A 34 7.25 19.49 33.73
C GLN A 34 6.69 20.79 33.15
N VAL A 35 6.25 20.72 31.90
CA VAL A 35 5.40 21.75 31.29
C VAL A 35 4.07 21.15 30.89
N PRO A 36 2.96 21.88 31.10
CA PRO A 36 1.65 21.41 30.68
C PRO A 36 1.46 21.55 29.17
N VAL A 37 0.99 20.46 28.55
CA VAL A 37 0.54 20.39 27.17
C VAL A 37 -0.95 20.11 27.16
N ILE A 38 -1.73 20.94 26.47
CA ILE A 38 -3.19 20.85 26.42
C ILE A 38 -3.59 20.35 25.03
N VAL A 39 -4.23 19.18 24.99
CA VAL A 39 -4.90 18.68 23.79
C VAL A 39 -6.34 19.17 23.81
N VAL A 40 -6.76 19.86 22.76
CA VAL A 40 -8.14 20.34 22.57
C VAL A 40 -8.77 19.53 21.44
N ILE A 41 -9.90 18.91 21.71
CA ILE A 41 -10.60 18.03 20.77
C ILE A 41 -12.08 18.38 20.71
N SER A 42 -12.61 18.50 19.49
CA SER A 42 -14.05 18.57 19.24
C SER A 42 -14.46 17.40 18.37
N VAL A 43 -15.59 16.80 18.69
CA VAL A 43 -16.07 15.58 18.04
C VAL A 43 -17.53 15.75 17.67
N VAL A 44 -17.95 15.16 16.55
CA VAL A 44 -19.34 15.12 16.11
C VAL A 44 -19.81 13.69 15.88
N ASP A 45 -21.11 13.47 16.05
CA ASP A 45 -21.79 12.27 15.56
C ASP A 45 -21.91 12.40 14.03
N PRO A 46 -21.37 11.45 13.24
CA PRO A 46 -21.32 11.57 11.79
C PRO A 46 -22.68 11.43 11.10
N ASP A 47 -23.66 10.77 11.74
CA ASP A 47 -24.99 10.59 11.16
C ASP A 47 -25.86 11.85 11.35
N THR A 48 -25.63 12.59 12.44
CA THR A 48 -26.46 13.75 12.79
C THR A 48 -25.73 15.09 12.72
N ASN A 49 -24.41 15.07 12.59
CA ASN A 49 -23.50 16.21 12.68
C ASN A 49 -23.66 17.03 13.98
N ASN A 50 -24.23 16.40 15.02
CA ASN A 50 -24.35 17.02 16.35
C ASN A 50 -23.06 16.84 17.13
N ALA A 51 -22.75 17.76 18.04
CA ALA A 51 -21.61 17.63 18.93
C ALA A 51 -21.70 16.32 19.74
N TYR A 52 -20.62 15.55 19.73
CA TYR A 52 -20.46 14.33 20.51
C TYR A 52 -19.44 14.59 21.63
N GLU A 53 -19.77 14.18 22.85
CA GLU A 53 -18.91 14.31 24.01
C GLU A 53 -18.22 12.97 24.26
N LEU A 54 -16.90 12.93 24.07
CA LEU A 54 -16.08 11.76 24.35
C LEU A 54 -16.18 11.38 25.82
N ASN A 55 -16.37 10.10 26.11
CA ASN A 55 -16.31 9.58 27.48
C ASN A 55 -14.85 9.49 27.97
N GLU A 56 -14.67 9.20 29.27
CA GLU A 56 -13.33 9.13 29.89
C GLU A 56 -12.40 8.15 29.18
N SER A 57 -12.89 6.95 28.81
CA SER A 57 -12.07 5.95 28.12
C SER A 57 -11.66 6.37 26.69
N GLU A 58 -12.51 7.12 26.00
CA GLU A 58 -12.21 7.65 24.66
C GLU A 58 -11.21 8.79 24.73
N LEU A 59 -11.30 9.65 25.75
CA LEU A 59 -10.30 10.67 26.03
C LEU A 59 -8.97 10.05 26.48
N GLU A 60 -9.00 8.92 27.19
CA GLU A 60 -7.81 8.17 27.61
C GLU A 60 -6.99 7.64 26.44
N ALA A 61 -7.61 7.36 25.30
CA ALA A 61 -6.96 6.90 24.08
C ALA A 61 -6.12 7.98 23.35
N ILE A 62 -6.09 9.23 23.84
CA ILE A 62 -5.21 10.27 23.30
C ILE A 62 -3.78 10.00 23.79
N GLU A 63 -2.84 9.90 22.85
CA GLU A 63 -1.40 9.72 23.10
C GLU A 63 -0.64 10.96 22.62
N LEU A 64 0.41 11.36 23.35
CA LEU A 64 1.34 12.37 22.85
C LEU A 64 2.41 11.71 21.99
N ILE A 65 2.64 12.27 20.81
CA ILE A 65 3.58 11.74 19.81
C ILE A 65 4.70 12.73 19.54
N ASP A 66 5.87 12.21 19.18
CA ASP A 66 6.84 12.94 18.39
C ASP A 66 6.21 13.22 17.02
N TYR A 67 6.15 14.50 16.64
CA TYR A 67 5.54 14.92 15.39
C TYR A 67 6.43 14.65 14.15
N ASP A 68 7.71 14.34 14.35
CA ASP A 68 8.58 14.02 13.21
C ASP A 68 8.13 12.73 12.48
N ASP A 69 8.43 12.61 11.18
CA ASP A 69 7.92 11.53 10.32
C ASP A 69 8.89 10.31 10.29
N PRO A 70 8.48 9.10 10.72
CA PRO A 70 7.13 8.71 11.12
C PRO A 70 6.76 9.12 12.55
N PRO A 71 5.50 9.56 12.78
CA PRO A 71 5.06 9.95 14.12
C PRO A 71 5.07 8.74 15.04
N THR A 72 5.79 8.85 16.15
CA THR A 72 5.95 7.79 17.14
C THR A 72 5.54 8.31 18.51
N GLU A 73 5.07 7.43 19.41
CA GLU A 73 4.76 7.86 20.77
C GLU A 73 6.01 8.45 21.45
N ILE A 74 5.81 9.53 22.22
CA ILE A 74 6.90 10.13 23.00
C ILE A 74 7.53 9.08 23.89
N SER A 75 8.80 8.80 23.65
CA SER A 75 9.61 7.79 24.35
C SER A 75 11.08 8.21 24.44
N GLY A 76 11.86 7.49 25.24
CA GLY A 76 13.29 7.76 25.44
C GLY A 76 13.56 8.93 26.39
N SER A 77 14.30 9.95 25.93
CA SER A 77 14.67 11.12 26.76
C SER A 77 13.48 11.99 27.16
N TRP A 78 12.35 11.88 26.45
CA TRP A 78 11.11 12.61 26.73
C TRP A 78 10.06 11.65 27.30
N SER A 79 9.26 12.15 28.24
CA SER A 79 8.13 11.41 28.80
C SER A 79 7.00 12.37 29.18
N TYR A 80 5.80 11.82 29.34
CA TYR A 80 4.63 12.60 29.71
C TYR A 80 3.72 11.85 30.69
N SER A 81 2.97 12.60 31.49
CA SER A 81 2.00 12.05 32.46
C SER A 81 0.70 12.84 32.47
N ILE A 82 -0.39 12.22 32.89
CA ILE A 82 -1.67 12.90 33.13
C ILE A 82 -1.74 13.58 34.50
N THR A 83 -0.76 13.31 35.38
CA THR A 83 -0.67 13.84 36.74
C THR A 83 0.60 14.69 36.87
N GLU A 84 0.46 15.89 37.41
CA GLU A 84 1.58 16.77 37.76
C GLU A 84 2.40 16.12 38.88
N ASN A 85 3.72 16.21 38.80
CA ASN A 85 4.58 15.71 39.87
C ASN A 85 4.71 16.76 41.01
N GLU A 86 5.48 16.43 42.05
CA GLU A 86 5.60 17.26 43.26
C GLU A 86 6.61 18.41 43.16
N PHE A 87 7.33 18.55 42.05
CA PHE A 87 8.41 19.52 41.90
C PHE A 87 7.92 20.89 41.43
N GLU A 88 8.70 21.94 41.70
CA GLU A 88 8.36 23.28 41.23
C GLU A 88 8.72 23.45 39.74
N HIS A 89 7.75 23.91 38.94
CA HIS A 89 7.87 24.04 37.49
C HIS A 89 8.00 25.49 36.99
N GLY A 90 8.28 26.44 37.88
CA GLY A 90 8.42 27.84 37.53
C GLY A 90 9.82 28.17 37.00
N LEU A 91 9.91 28.78 35.82
CA LEU A 91 11.15 29.40 35.36
C LEU A 91 11.34 30.78 36.05
N PRO A 92 12.58 31.18 36.42
CA PRO A 92 12.83 32.41 37.17
C PRO A 92 12.40 33.73 36.48
N SER A 93 12.12 33.71 35.18
CA SER A 93 11.82 34.91 34.37
C SER A 93 10.40 34.98 33.81
N THR A 94 9.53 33.99 34.06
CA THR A 94 8.16 33.99 33.53
C THR A 94 7.19 34.42 34.63
N GLN A 95 6.40 35.47 34.35
CA GLN A 95 5.24 35.77 35.18
C GLN A 95 4.32 34.54 35.14
N LYS A 96 4.07 33.92 36.31
CA LYS A 96 3.03 32.88 36.47
C LYS A 96 1.68 33.51 36.13
N THR A 97 1.25 33.39 34.89
CA THR A 97 -0.13 33.71 34.50
C THR A 97 -1.03 32.61 35.06
N VAL A 98 -2.13 33.01 35.70
CA VAL A 98 -3.15 32.08 36.22
C VAL A 98 -3.66 31.22 35.05
N GLN A 99 -3.59 29.90 35.23
CA GLN A 99 -4.06 28.94 34.25
C GLN A 99 -5.57 29.13 34.01
N PRO A 100 -6.06 29.16 32.75
CA PRO A 100 -7.49 29.08 32.51
C PRO A 100 -7.97 27.71 32.98
N ASP A 101 -8.93 27.71 33.91
CA ASP A 101 -9.57 26.50 34.42
C ASP A 101 -10.05 25.60 33.28
N LEU A 102 -9.90 24.28 33.45
CA LEU A 102 -10.41 23.22 32.58
C LEU A 102 -11.94 23.09 32.69
N PHE A 103 -12.70 24.20 32.66
CA PHE A 103 -14.15 24.12 32.62
C PHE A 103 -14.60 23.63 31.24
N LEU A 104 -14.99 22.37 31.18
CA LEU A 104 -15.76 21.79 30.08
C LEU A 104 -17.16 22.39 30.13
N ALA A 105 -17.46 23.36 29.26
CA ALA A 105 -18.84 23.72 29.01
C ALA A 105 -19.50 22.58 28.22
N ALA A 106 -20.67 22.09 28.65
CA ALA A 106 -21.40 21.05 27.94
C ALA A 106 -21.64 21.47 26.48
N GLY A 107 -21.21 20.64 25.52
CA GLY A 107 -21.33 20.88 24.09
C GLY A 107 -20.23 21.75 23.45
N GLY A 108 -19.12 22.03 24.15
CA GLY A 108 -17.94 22.71 23.61
C GLY A 108 -16.72 21.78 23.44
N PRO A 109 -15.57 22.28 22.94
CA PRO A 109 -14.33 21.50 22.81
C PRO A 109 -13.89 20.90 24.15
N GLN A 110 -13.59 19.60 24.15
CA GLN A 110 -13.02 18.91 25.30
C GLN A 110 -11.52 19.17 25.37
N LYS A 111 -10.99 19.28 26.59
CA LYS A 111 -9.58 19.56 26.84
C LYS A 111 -8.98 18.49 27.73
N LYS A 112 -7.85 17.92 27.32
CA LYS A 112 -7.06 16.99 28.12
C LYS A 112 -5.66 17.55 28.35
N ARG A 113 -5.20 17.52 29.59
CA ARG A 113 -3.89 18.02 29.98
C ARG A 113 -2.91 16.88 30.19
N TYR A 114 -1.71 17.09 29.69
CA TYR A 114 -0.53 16.26 29.93
C TYR A 114 0.59 17.11 30.50
N TRP A 115 1.51 16.47 31.20
CA TRP A 115 2.68 17.08 31.80
C TRP A 115 3.91 16.43 31.19
N VAL A 116 4.67 17.20 30.42
CA VAL A 116 5.81 16.71 29.64
C VAL A 116 7.11 17.07 30.33
N THR A 117 8.08 16.15 30.36
CA THR A 117 9.44 16.37 30.85
C THR A 117 10.48 15.74 29.93
N THR A 118 11.75 16.14 30.09
CA THR A 118 12.88 15.52 29.40
C THR A 118 14.13 15.49 30.26
N THR A 119 15.00 14.51 29.99
CA THR A 119 16.35 14.37 30.57
C THR A 119 17.46 14.86 29.64
N LYS A 120 17.12 15.29 28.42
CA LYS A 120 18.08 15.69 27.38
C LYS A 120 17.81 17.11 26.88
N VAL A 121 18.88 17.88 26.69
CA VAL A 121 18.80 19.23 26.13
C VAL A 121 18.63 19.12 24.61
N GLU A 122 17.41 19.33 24.12
CA GLU A 122 17.06 19.34 22.71
C GLU A 122 15.72 20.06 22.49
N ASP A 123 15.40 20.36 21.24
CA ASP A 123 14.08 20.85 20.83
C ASP A 123 13.23 19.65 20.41
N LYS A 124 11.92 19.70 20.67
CA LYS A 124 11.01 18.59 20.40
C LYS A 124 9.69 19.09 19.87
N ARG A 125 9.17 18.42 18.84
CA ARG A 125 7.86 18.71 18.27
C ARG A 125 6.84 17.74 18.81
N ILE A 126 5.89 18.24 19.58
CA ILE A 126 4.91 17.40 20.29
C ILE A 126 3.58 17.50 19.54
N GLY A 127 3.15 16.37 18.99
CA GLY A 127 1.81 16.17 18.47
C GLY A 127 0.94 15.39 19.45
N ALA A 128 -0.31 15.18 19.05
CA ALA A 128 -1.21 14.24 19.71
C ALA A 128 -1.82 13.32 18.65
N ASN A 129 -2.14 12.11 19.05
CA ASN A 129 -2.84 11.12 18.23
C ASN A 129 -4.08 10.63 18.99
N ILE A 130 -5.15 10.36 18.25
CA ILE A 130 -6.33 9.65 18.76
C ILE A 130 -6.87 8.77 17.63
N LYS A 131 -7.12 7.51 17.93
CA LYS A 131 -7.75 6.60 16.98
C LYS A 131 -9.27 6.80 16.99
N GLN A 132 -9.82 7.25 15.86
CA GLN A 132 -11.27 7.30 15.66
C GLN A 132 -11.88 5.89 15.56
N PRO A 133 -13.17 5.71 15.90
CA PRO A 133 -13.92 4.52 15.55
C PRO A 133 -13.86 4.24 14.04
N ASP A 134 -13.84 2.97 13.64
CA ASP A 134 -13.71 2.58 12.23
C ASP A 134 -14.87 3.15 11.39
N VAL A 135 -14.53 4.02 10.42
CA VAL A 135 -15.51 4.56 9.47
C VAL A 135 -15.85 3.49 8.45
N THR A 136 -17.09 2.98 8.50
CA THR A 136 -17.57 1.98 7.54
C THR A 136 -18.33 2.67 6.40
N TYR A 137 -17.76 2.63 5.20
CA TYR A 137 -18.47 3.01 3.97
C TYR A 137 -19.26 1.83 3.43
N LYS A 138 -20.55 2.01 3.15
CA LYS A 138 -21.33 1.05 2.38
C LYS A 138 -21.48 1.53 0.95
N VAL A 139 -21.60 0.60 0.01
CA VAL A 139 -21.94 0.95 -1.39
C VAL A 139 -23.26 1.74 -1.45
N ASP A 140 -24.19 1.45 -0.55
CA ASP A 140 -25.47 2.17 -0.41
C ASP A 140 -25.31 3.66 -0.02
N ASP A 141 -24.15 4.04 0.53
CA ASP A 141 -23.82 5.43 0.88
C ASP A 141 -23.36 6.24 -0.35
N LEU A 142 -23.06 5.57 -1.46
CA LEU A 142 -22.71 6.20 -2.74
C LEU A 142 -23.96 6.37 -3.61
N ASN A 143 -23.97 7.45 -4.39
CA ASN A 143 -24.94 7.67 -5.46
C ASN A 143 -24.18 7.92 -6.75
N PHE A 144 -24.54 7.16 -7.78
CA PHE A 144 -23.97 7.28 -9.11
C PHE A 144 -25.05 7.72 -10.08
N GLU A 145 -24.81 8.84 -10.76
CA GLU A 145 -25.75 9.42 -11.70
C GLU A 145 -25.07 9.72 -13.03
N GLN A 146 -25.71 9.29 -14.12
CA GLN A 146 -25.33 9.68 -15.46
C GLN A 146 -26.23 10.82 -15.92
N GLN A 147 -25.64 11.87 -16.50
CA GLN A 147 -26.42 12.94 -17.13
C GLN A 147 -27.17 12.40 -18.37
N GLU A 148 -28.46 12.71 -18.47
CA GLU A 148 -29.33 12.17 -19.54
C GLU A 148 -29.06 12.81 -20.91
N ASP A 149 -28.52 14.04 -20.94
CA ASP A 149 -28.40 14.88 -22.15
C ASP A 149 -27.18 14.56 -23.03
N ASN A 150 -27.01 13.29 -23.41
CA ASN A 150 -25.89 12.84 -24.25
C ASN A 150 -26.18 13.06 -25.75
N VAL A 151 -26.38 14.31 -26.16
CA VAL A 151 -26.69 14.69 -27.55
C VAL A 151 -25.44 14.61 -28.42
N GLU A 152 -25.56 13.93 -29.56
CA GLU A 152 -24.53 13.92 -30.60
C GLU A 152 -24.45 15.29 -31.28
N GLN A 153 -23.25 15.86 -31.29
CA GLN A 153 -22.95 17.18 -31.82
C GLN A 153 -21.95 17.07 -32.97
N ASP A 154 -22.07 17.95 -33.96
CA ASP A 154 -21.09 18.06 -35.04
C ASP A 154 -19.87 18.86 -34.58
N PHE A 155 -18.68 18.55 -35.09
CA PHE A 155 -17.53 19.44 -34.92
C PHE A 155 -17.74 20.73 -35.74
N PRO A 156 -17.53 21.93 -35.18
CA PRO A 156 -17.87 23.20 -35.84
C PRO A 156 -17.26 23.39 -37.23
N ASP A 157 -16.02 22.95 -37.42
CA ASP A 157 -15.24 23.16 -38.66
C ASP A 157 -14.73 21.85 -39.30
N LYS A 158 -15.25 20.68 -38.87
CA LYS A 158 -14.69 19.37 -39.26
C LYS A 158 -15.76 18.32 -39.50
N SER A 159 -15.47 17.37 -40.39
CA SER A 159 -16.33 16.22 -40.61
C SER A 159 -16.23 15.25 -39.45
N GLY A 160 -17.32 15.09 -38.72
CA GLY A 160 -17.38 14.15 -37.61
C GLY A 160 -18.33 14.61 -36.54
N THR A 161 -18.62 13.69 -35.62
CA THR A 161 -19.50 13.95 -34.49
C THR A 161 -18.79 13.66 -33.19
N TRP A 162 -19.30 14.24 -32.11
CA TRP A 162 -18.86 13.94 -30.75
C TRP A 162 -20.04 13.92 -29.79
N VAL A 163 -19.88 13.18 -28.70
CA VAL A 163 -20.84 13.07 -27.61
C VAL A 163 -20.07 13.19 -26.31
N GLN A 164 -20.54 14.07 -25.44
CA GLN A 164 -20.10 14.13 -24.05
C GLN A 164 -21.06 13.30 -23.18
N ARG A 165 -20.51 12.56 -22.23
CA ARG A 165 -21.27 11.92 -21.15
C ARG A 165 -20.63 12.19 -19.81
N ASN A 166 -21.35 12.91 -18.95
CA ASN A 166 -20.91 13.16 -17.58
C ASN A 166 -21.50 12.11 -16.63
N PHE A 167 -20.65 11.64 -15.74
CA PHE A 167 -21.00 10.78 -14.62
C PHE A 167 -20.64 11.50 -13.34
N TYR A 168 -21.56 11.47 -12.39
CA TYR A 168 -21.44 12.12 -11.09
C TYR A 168 -21.50 11.05 -10.02
N LEU A 169 -20.41 10.94 -9.25
CA LEU A 169 -20.40 10.20 -8.00
C LEU A 169 -20.60 11.20 -6.87
N THR A 170 -21.59 10.96 -6.03
CA THR A 170 -21.80 11.69 -4.77
C THR A 170 -21.88 10.69 -3.61
N THR A 171 -21.72 11.17 -2.38
CA THR A 171 -22.06 10.36 -1.19
C THR A 171 -23.17 11.02 -0.40
N LYS A 172 -23.89 10.21 0.36
CA LYS A 172 -24.97 10.65 1.26
C LYS A 172 -24.45 11.07 2.65
N LYS A 173 -23.19 10.75 2.98
CA LYS A 173 -22.63 10.90 4.34
C LYS A 173 -21.49 11.91 4.41
N TYR A 174 -20.53 11.82 3.49
CA TYR A 174 -19.29 12.59 3.53
C TYR A 174 -18.98 13.28 2.21
N GLU A 175 -18.26 14.39 2.29
CA GLU A 175 -17.74 15.05 1.09
C GLU A 175 -16.70 14.15 0.40
N LEU A 176 -16.81 14.01 -0.92
CA LEU A 176 -15.78 13.33 -1.70
C LEU A 176 -14.53 14.21 -1.79
N ARG A 177 -13.40 13.66 -1.39
CA ARG A 177 -12.10 14.24 -1.70
C ARG A 177 -11.44 13.42 -2.79
N LYS A 178 -11.06 14.08 -3.88
CA LYS A 178 -10.26 13.49 -4.94
C LYS A 178 -8.81 13.41 -4.45
N ALA A 179 -8.24 12.20 -4.43
CA ALA A 179 -6.80 12.04 -4.40
C ALA A 179 -6.27 12.20 -5.83
N ASP A 180 -5.26 13.06 -6.01
CA ASP A 180 -4.62 13.20 -7.31
C ASP A 180 -3.82 11.94 -7.65
N LEU A 181 -4.05 11.39 -8.85
CA LEU A 181 -3.26 10.30 -9.38
C LEU A 181 -1.94 10.88 -9.88
N GLN A 182 -0.85 10.62 -9.17
CA GLN A 182 0.50 10.87 -9.68
C GLN A 182 1.02 9.57 -10.31
N GLY A 183 1.17 9.55 -11.63
CA GLY A 183 1.70 8.39 -12.36
C GLY A 183 1.12 8.19 -13.76
N TYR A 184 -0.04 8.78 -14.06
CA TYR A 184 -0.58 8.78 -15.41
C TYR A 184 -0.08 10.01 -16.18
N ASP A 185 1.15 9.92 -16.69
CA ASP A 185 1.61 10.81 -17.75
C ASP A 185 1.27 10.13 -19.08
N LEU A 186 0.33 10.68 -19.85
CA LEU A 186 0.16 10.28 -21.26
C LEU A 186 1.40 10.63 -22.10
N GLY A 187 2.39 11.33 -21.53
CA GLY A 187 3.57 11.81 -22.22
C GLY A 187 3.23 12.89 -23.24
N THR A 188 2.02 13.47 -23.19
CA THR A 188 1.54 14.38 -24.23
C THR A 188 1.59 15.82 -23.76
N VAL A 189 2.28 16.67 -24.53
CA VAL A 189 2.26 18.14 -24.40
C VAL A 189 0.92 18.75 -24.83
N ASP A 190 -0.10 17.93 -25.12
CA ASP A 190 -1.40 18.37 -25.66
C ASP A 190 -2.34 18.83 -24.52
N PRO A 191 -2.69 20.13 -24.44
CA PRO A 191 -3.58 20.64 -23.42
C PRO A 191 -4.99 20.01 -23.44
N SER A 192 -5.42 19.47 -24.59
CA SER A 192 -6.74 18.85 -24.72
C SER A 192 -6.85 17.47 -24.06
N LEU A 193 -5.72 16.91 -23.61
CA LEU A 193 -5.61 15.65 -22.88
C LEU A 193 -5.12 15.83 -21.43
N GLU A 194 -4.98 17.06 -20.93
CA GLU A 194 -4.41 17.38 -19.61
C GLU A 194 -5.06 16.60 -18.45
N TYR A 195 -6.37 16.36 -18.52
CA TYR A 195 -7.13 15.61 -17.51
C TYR A 195 -7.63 14.25 -18.03
N ALA A 196 -7.14 13.80 -19.18
CA ALA A 196 -7.49 12.49 -19.72
C ALA A 196 -6.76 11.40 -18.93
N THR A 197 -7.52 10.48 -18.34
CA THR A 197 -6.98 9.32 -17.62
C THR A 197 -6.88 8.06 -18.50
N ALA A 198 -7.50 8.07 -19.68
CA ALA A 198 -7.45 7.01 -20.66
C ALA A 198 -7.99 7.51 -22.01
N TYR A 199 -7.51 6.91 -23.10
CA TYR A 199 -8.21 6.99 -24.39
C TYR A 199 -8.13 5.66 -25.14
N LEU A 200 -9.10 5.40 -26.00
CA LEU A 200 -9.20 4.23 -26.87
C LEU A 200 -9.36 4.71 -28.31
N ASP A 201 -8.40 4.37 -29.17
CA ASP A 201 -8.53 4.49 -30.62
C ASP A 201 -8.94 3.14 -31.21
N THR A 202 -10.01 3.12 -31.99
CA THR A 202 -10.52 1.93 -32.67
C THR A 202 -9.82 1.63 -34.00
N GLY A 203 -8.95 2.53 -34.48
CA GLY A 203 -8.22 2.43 -35.75
C GLY A 203 -9.09 2.66 -36.99
N ILE A 204 -10.37 2.98 -36.81
CA ILE A 204 -11.36 3.24 -37.88
C ILE A 204 -12.05 4.60 -37.72
N GLY A 205 -11.40 5.54 -37.03
CA GLY A 205 -11.87 6.92 -36.87
C GLY A 205 -12.82 7.16 -35.71
N PHE A 206 -12.97 6.21 -34.78
CA PHE A 206 -13.67 6.45 -33.51
C PHE A 206 -12.69 6.47 -32.34
N PHE A 207 -12.88 7.45 -31.47
CA PHE A 207 -12.08 7.61 -30.26
C PHE A 207 -12.99 7.74 -29.04
N SER A 208 -12.60 7.09 -27.95
CA SER A 208 -13.18 7.30 -26.63
C SER A 208 -12.12 7.89 -25.72
N ILE A 209 -12.37 9.05 -25.15
CA ILE A 209 -11.46 9.70 -24.21
C ILE A 209 -12.18 9.82 -22.87
N PHE A 210 -11.49 9.46 -21.79
CA PHE A 210 -12.04 9.47 -20.44
C PHE A 210 -11.30 10.52 -19.64
N TYR A 211 -12.05 11.51 -19.15
CA TYR A 211 -11.53 12.62 -18.37
C TYR A 211 -11.91 12.50 -16.92
N TYR A 212 -10.95 12.82 -16.06
CA TYR A 212 -11.09 12.82 -14.61
C TYR A 212 -10.82 14.22 -14.06
N TRP A 213 -11.89 14.93 -13.71
CA TRP A 213 -11.82 16.35 -13.44
C TRP A 213 -11.42 16.69 -12.00
N PRO A 214 -10.77 17.84 -11.76
CA PRO A 214 -10.73 18.44 -10.44
C PRO A 214 -12.15 18.70 -9.92
N MET A 215 -12.38 18.44 -8.64
CA MET A 215 -13.62 18.83 -7.95
C MET A 215 -13.70 20.36 -7.92
N GLY A 216 -14.86 20.93 -8.23
CA GLY A 216 -15.02 22.38 -8.23
C GLY A 216 -16.40 22.85 -8.67
N SER A 217 -16.49 24.16 -8.96
CA SER A 217 -17.66 24.73 -9.60
C SER A 217 -17.76 24.31 -11.07
N GLU A 218 -18.96 24.43 -11.63
CA GLU A 218 -19.22 24.23 -13.05
C GLU A 218 -18.24 25.06 -13.90
N GLU A 219 -17.63 24.43 -14.89
CA GLU A 219 -16.72 25.08 -15.84
C GLU A 219 -16.79 24.42 -17.22
N THR A 220 -16.32 25.14 -18.23
CA THR A 220 -16.20 24.63 -19.61
C THR A 220 -14.73 24.41 -19.94
N ARG A 221 -14.40 23.25 -20.52
CA ARG A 221 -13.03 22.87 -20.92
C ARG A 221 -12.99 22.49 -22.39
N THR A 222 -11.91 22.86 -23.07
CA THR A 222 -11.62 22.36 -24.42
C THR A 222 -10.90 21.02 -24.32
N VAL A 223 -11.47 19.99 -24.92
CA VAL A 223 -11.03 18.60 -24.81
C VAL A 223 -11.06 17.91 -26.16
N GLY A 224 -10.29 16.84 -26.34
CA GLY A 224 -10.27 16.07 -27.58
C GLY A 224 -8.90 15.46 -27.85
N ILE A 225 -8.63 15.18 -29.12
CA ILE A 225 -7.33 14.67 -29.57
C ILE A 225 -6.94 15.30 -30.91
N ASP A 226 -5.65 15.62 -31.04
CA ASP A 226 -5.04 16.27 -32.19
C ASP A 226 -5.77 17.56 -32.58
N SER A 227 -6.55 17.48 -33.67
CA SER A 227 -7.29 18.61 -34.22
C SER A 227 -8.80 18.49 -33.95
N HIS A 228 -9.29 17.36 -33.45
CA HIS A 228 -10.71 17.15 -33.16
C HIS A 228 -11.00 17.46 -31.70
N THR A 229 -11.07 18.76 -31.38
CA THR A 229 -11.38 19.28 -30.05
C THR A 229 -12.78 19.88 -29.99
N ALA A 230 -13.40 19.82 -28.81
CA ALA A 230 -14.72 20.38 -28.53
C ALA A 230 -14.75 20.99 -27.12
N GLU A 231 -15.68 21.90 -26.88
CA GLU A 231 -15.95 22.43 -25.54
C GLU A 231 -16.95 21.52 -24.80
N VAL A 232 -16.57 21.08 -23.61
CA VAL A 232 -17.42 20.27 -22.73
C VAL A 232 -17.68 21.02 -21.43
N THR A 233 -18.91 20.93 -20.91
CA THR A 233 -19.29 21.52 -19.62
C THR A 233 -19.19 20.47 -18.52
N ILE A 234 -18.42 20.73 -17.48
CA ILE A 234 -18.09 19.78 -16.41
C ILE A 234 -18.49 20.34 -15.05
N ASN A 235 -18.47 19.50 -14.00
CA ASN A 235 -18.77 19.92 -12.61
C ASN A 235 -20.14 20.62 -12.42
N GLN A 236 -21.12 20.29 -13.25
CA GLN A 236 -22.48 20.84 -13.19
C GLN A 236 -23.25 20.44 -11.92
N LYS A 237 -22.73 19.50 -11.13
CA LYS A 237 -23.24 19.13 -9.81
C LYS A 237 -22.24 19.50 -8.73
N SER A 238 -22.69 20.24 -7.73
CA SER A 238 -21.90 20.56 -6.55
C SER A 238 -21.62 19.31 -5.72
N ASN A 239 -20.44 19.26 -5.10
CA ASN A 239 -19.98 18.17 -4.23
C ASN A 239 -20.03 16.79 -4.90
N ALA A 240 -19.87 16.75 -6.22
CA ALA A 240 -19.88 15.53 -7.02
C ALA A 240 -18.56 15.37 -7.77
N LEU A 241 -18.02 14.16 -7.75
CA LEU A 241 -16.92 13.78 -8.61
C LEU A 241 -17.43 13.61 -10.03
N CYS A 242 -17.02 14.53 -10.90
CA CYS A 242 -17.36 14.52 -12.31
C CYS A 242 -16.32 13.70 -13.09
N VAL A 243 -16.80 12.69 -13.81
CA VAL A 243 -16.01 11.94 -14.80
C VAL A 243 -16.70 12.10 -16.14
N THR A 244 -15.93 12.36 -17.20
CA THR A 244 -16.50 12.55 -18.54
C THR A 244 -15.99 11.51 -19.51
N HIS A 245 -16.90 10.83 -20.19
CA HIS A 245 -16.60 10.07 -21.40
C HIS A 245 -16.91 10.94 -22.62
N MET A 246 -15.87 11.30 -23.37
CA MET A 246 -16.01 11.90 -24.69
C MET A 246 -15.90 10.80 -25.75
N PHE A 247 -16.94 10.62 -26.55
CA PHE A 247 -16.89 9.77 -27.74
C PHE A 247 -16.85 10.65 -28.97
N LEU A 248 -15.89 10.44 -29.88
CA LEU A 248 -15.82 11.19 -31.14
C LEU A 248 -15.64 10.27 -32.34
N SER A 249 -16.22 10.68 -33.46
CA SER A 249 -16.26 9.97 -34.73
C SER A 249 -15.75 10.89 -35.83
N ALA A 250 -14.51 10.71 -36.28
CA ALA A 250 -14.00 11.35 -37.49
C ALA A 250 -14.57 10.63 -38.72
N ALA A 251 -15.64 11.16 -39.31
CA ALA A 251 -16.28 10.52 -40.45
C ALA A 251 -15.42 10.63 -41.71
N SER A 252 -15.07 9.50 -42.32
CA SER A 252 -14.82 9.45 -43.78
C SER A 252 -16.15 9.18 -44.50
N THR A 253 -16.43 9.93 -45.55
CA THR A 253 -17.69 9.98 -46.29
C THR A 253 -17.98 8.71 -47.09
N ALA A 254 -18.42 7.63 -46.43
CA ALA A 254 -19.23 6.55 -47.01
C ALA A 254 -19.67 5.59 -45.88
N HIS A 255 -20.83 4.94 -46.01
CA HIS A 255 -21.29 3.77 -45.22
C HIS A 255 -22.36 3.96 -44.11
N SER A 256 -23.21 4.99 -44.12
CA SER A 256 -24.19 5.21 -43.04
C SER A 256 -25.29 4.13 -42.86
N PHE A 257 -25.54 3.26 -43.86
CA PHE A 257 -26.57 2.21 -43.75
C PHE A 257 -26.08 0.90 -43.12
N TRP A 258 -24.85 0.46 -43.44
CA TRP A 258 -24.24 -0.74 -42.85
C TRP A 258 -23.81 -0.50 -41.40
N ILE A 259 -23.43 0.73 -41.06
CA ILE A 259 -23.03 1.15 -39.72
C ILE A 259 -24.22 1.08 -38.74
N LYS A 260 -25.45 1.44 -39.12
CA LYS A 260 -26.63 1.29 -38.24
C LYS A 260 -26.99 -0.17 -37.90
N ALA A 261 -26.75 -1.10 -38.83
CA ALA A 261 -26.93 -2.53 -38.58
C ALA A 261 -25.80 -3.12 -37.71
N MET A 262 -24.57 -2.62 -37.88
CA MET A 262 -23.43 -2.95 -37.02
C MET A 262 -23.61 -2.37 -35.61
N LEU A 263 -24.13 -1.16 -35.48
CA LEU A 263 -24.45 -0.49 -34.20
C LEU A 263 -25.46 -1.27 -33.36
N ARG A 264 -26.49 -1.90 -33.95
CA ARG A 264 -27.39 -2.81 -33.20
C ARG A 264 -26.68 -4.08 -32.72
N LYS A 265 -25.71 -4.57 -33.48
CA LYS A 265 -24.92 -5.76 -33.14
C LYS A 265 -23.87 -5.45 -32.05
N VAL A 266 -23.26 -4.26 -32.11
CA VAL A 266 -22.35 -3.71 -31.09
C VAL A 266 -23.12 -3.35 -29.80
N TRP A 267 -24.31 -2.76 -29.90
CA TRP A 267 -25.18 -2.57 -28.73
C TRP A 267 -25.68 -3.88 -28.12
N SER A 268 -25.96 -4.91 -28.92
CA SER A 268 -26.26 -6.24 -28.38
C SER A 268 -25.03 -6.91 -27.72
N SER A 269 -23.82 -6.48 -28.09
CA SER A 269 -22.55 -6.93 -27.50
C SER A 269 -22.18 -6.17 -26.22
N LEU A 270 -22.64 -4.92 -26.06
CA LEU A 270 -22.52 -4.14 -24.82
C LEU A 270 -23.60 -4.52 -23.79
N ASN A 271 -24.70 -5.15 -24.22
CA ASN A 271 -25.72 -5.77 -23.37
C ASN A 271 -25.48 -7.27 -23.10
N GLN A 272 -24.24 -7.75 -23.27
CA GLN A 272 -23.87 -9.14 -23.02
C GLN A 272 -23.06 -9.23 -21.72
N SER A 273 -23.40 -10.17 -20.83
CA SER A 273 -22.82 -10.35 -19.49
C SER A 273 -21.29 -10.26 -19.48
N SER A 274 -20.74 -9.16 -18.95
CA SER A 274 -19.31 -9.06 -18.65
C SER A 274 -18.97 -9.99 -17.49
N VAL A 275 -17.89 -10.76 -17.63
CA VAL A 275 -17.34 -11.55 -16.52
C VAL A 275 -16.54 -10.58 -15.65
N SER A 276 -16.81 -10.54 -14.34
CA SER A 276 -16.07 -9.72 -13.38
C SER A 276 -15.28 -10.60 -12.41
N PHE A 277 -14.08 -10.14 -12.02
CA PHE A 277 -13.20 -10.83 -11.08
C PHE A 277 -12.76 -9.88 -9.96
N GLN A 278 -12.87 -10.31 -8.71
CA GLN A 278 -12.22 -9.65 -7.59
C GLN A 278 -10.86 -10.32 -7.37
N ILE A 279 -9.80 -9.56 -7.11
CA ILE A 279 -8.44 -10.10 -7.01
C ILE A 279 -7.80 -9.72 -5.67
N LEU A 280 -7.28 -10.71 -4.96
CA LEU A 280 -6.47 -10.55 -3.75
C LEU A 280 -5.28 -11.53 -3.79
N SER A 281 -4.20 -11.21 -3.10
CA SER A 281 -3.12 -12.14 -2.73
C SER A 281 -2.40 -11.59 -1.50
N ASP A 282 -1.43 -12.34 -0.99
CA ASP A 282 -0.56 -11.90 0.11
C ASP A 282 -1.35 -11.48 1.36
N LEU A 283 -2.45 -12.18 1.65
CA LEU A 283 -3.26 -11.95 2.86
C LEU A 283 -2.57 -12.48 4.11
N HIS A 284 -1.72 -13.50 3.97
CA HIS A 284 -0.93 -14.10 5.04
C HIS A 284 -1.72 -14.40 6.31
N LEU A 285 -2.91 -15.02 6.18
CA LEU A 285 -3.81 -15.24 7.31
C LEU A 285 -3.23 -16.18 8.39
N GLU A 286 -2.16 -16.92 8.06
CA GLU A 286 -1.37 -17.70 9.02
C GLU A 286 -0.68 -16.80 10.06
N VAL A 287 -0.37 -15.56 9.68
CA VAL A 287 0.22 -14.56 10.56
C VAL A 287 -0.87 -14.14 11.53
N ASN A 288 -0.70 -14.50 12.80
CA ASN A 288 -1.66 -14.29 13.88
C ASN A 288 -3.01 -15.05 13.74
N GLN A 289 -3.11 -16.06 12.86
CA GLN A 289 -4.24 -17.00 12.78
C GLN A 289 -5.62 -16.34 12.51
N HIS A 290 -5.67 -15.44 11.53
CA HIS A 290 -6.86 -14.65 11.20
C HIS A 290 -7.90 -15.36 10.31
N TYR A 291 -7.77 -16.66 10.03
CA TYR A 291 -8.69 -17.44 9.18
C TYR A 291 -10.18 -17.33 9.60
N SER A 292 -10.44 -17.21 10.90
CA SER A 292 -11.79 -17.17 11.44
C SER A 292 -12.41 -15.77 11.40
N SER A 293 -11.61 -14.72 11.57
CA SER A 293 -12.05 -13.33 11.72
C SER A 293 -12.00 -12.52 10.43
N TYR A 294 -11.17 -12.89 9.45
CA TYR A 294 -11.00 -12.11 8.23
C TYR A 294 -12.16 -12.32 7.25
N GLU A 295 -12.78 -11.24 6.80
CA GLU A 295 -13.90 -11.28 5.86
C GLU A 295 -13.58 -10.54 4.56
N ILE A 296 -13.85 -11.18 3.43
CA ILE A 296 -13.73 -10.57 2.10
C ILE A 296 -15.13 -10.23 1.58
N PRO A 297 -15.52 -8.95 1.47
CA PRO A 297 -16.77 -8.56 0.85
C PRO A 297 -16.75 -8.90 -0.65
N ALA A 298 -17.90 -9.35 -1.19
CA ALA A 298 -18.01 -9.65 -2.60
C ALA A 298 -18.33 -8.40 -3.42
N CYS A 299 -17.39 -8.04 -4.28
CA CYS A 299 -17.47 -6.90 -5.19
C CYS A 299 -17.51 -7.34 -6.67
N ALA A 300 -17.45 -8.64 -6.94
CA ALA A 300 -17.54 -9.25 -8.27
C ALA A 300 -18.16 -10.66 -8.20
N GLU A 301 -18.50 -11.24 -9.36
CA GLU A 301 -19.09 -12.59 -9.41
C GLU A 301 -18.09 -13.70 -9.06
N HIS A 302 -16.84 -13.53 -9.47
CA HIS A 302 -15.76 -14.49 -9.27
C HIS A 302 -14.65 -13.87 -8.42
N LEU A 303 -13.94 -14.70 -7.66
CA LEU A 303 -12.80 -14.30 -6.84
C LEU A 303 -11.53 -15.01 -7.33
N ILE A 304 -10.43 -14.27 -7.44
CA ILE A 304 -9.08 -14.77 -7.70
C ILE A 304 -8.24 -14.48 -6.46
N LEU A 305 -7.64 -15.55 -5.93
CA LEU A 305 -6.67 -15.55 -4.85
C LEU A 305 -5.30 -15.89 -5.47
N ALA A 306 -4.45 -14.89 -5.68
CA ALA A 306 -3.19 -15.02 -6.42
C ALA A 306 -1.98 -15.38 -5.52
N GLY A 307 -2.18 -16.33 -4.60
CA GLY A 307 -1.15 -16.87 -3.70
C GLY A 307 -0.97 -16.13 -2.38
N ASP A 308 -0.26 -16.76 -1.45
CA ASP A 308 0.06 -16.27 -0.10
C ASP A 308 -1.16 -15.81 0.69
N ILE A 309 -2.23 -16.61 0.64
CA ILE A 309 -3.45 -16.38 1.42
C ILE A 309 -3.33 -17.00 2.81
N GLY A 310 -2.70 -18.16 2.88
CA GLY A 310 -2.58 -18.98 4.08
C GLY A 310 -1.57 -20.11 3.90
N ARG A 311 -1.57 -21.07 4.82
CA ARG A 311 -0.75 -22.28 4.73
C ARG A 311 -1.59 -23.52 4.53
N LEU A 312 -1.14 -24.44 3.69
CA LEU A 312 -1.79 -25.74 3.51
C LEU A 312 -1.61 -26.66 4.73
N THR A 313 -0.65 -26.36 5.62
CA THR A 313 -0.46 -27.02 6.92
C THR A 313 -1.58 -26.69 7.91
N ASP A 314 -2.14 -25.48 7.83
CA ASP A 314 -3.28 -25.02 8.63
C ASP A 314 -4.61 -25.50 8.01
N TYR A 315 -4.65 -26.79 7.63
CA TYR A 315 -5.61 -27.32 6.65
C TYR A 315 -7.08 -27.04 6.98
N GLU A 316 -7.52 -27.33 8.20
CA GLU A 316 -8.93 -27.18 8.58
C GLU A 316 -9.35 -25.71 8.64
N ASP A 317 -8.52 -24.83 9.21
CA ASP A 317 -8.82 -23.40 9.31
C ASP A 317 -8.80 -22.73 7.93
N TYR A 318 -7.81 -23.07 7.11
CA TYR A 318 -7.72 -22.57 5.75
C TYR A 318 -8.89 -23.06 4.88
N ARG A 319 -9.26 -24.34 4.99
CA ARG A 319 -10.44 -24.93 4.34
C ARG A 319 -11.72 -24.19 4.75
N ASN A 320 -11.92 -23.95 6.05
CA ASN A 320 -13.09 -23.24 6.57
C ASN A 320 -13.14 -21.79 6.07
N PHE A 321 -12.00 -21.11 5.99
CA PHE A 321 -11.91 -19.79 5.38
C PHE A 321 -12.31 -19.81 3.90
N LEU A 322 -11.75 -20.72 3.10
CA LEU A 322 -12.10 -20.86 1.68
C LEU A 322 -13.58 -21.22 1.48
N GLN A 323 -14.18 -21.97 2.42
CA GLN A 323 -15.58 -22.36 2.34
C GLN A 323 -16.49 -21.13 2.42
N LYS A 324 -16.22 -20.21 3.36
CA LYS A 324 -16.92 -18.91 3.48
C LYS A 324 -16.87 -18.12 2.17
N LEU A 325 -15.76 -18.18 1.44
CA LEU A 325 -15.60 -17.52 0.15
C LEU A 325 -16.42 -18.21 -0.93
N THR A 326 -16.36 -19.54 -1.04
CA THR A 326 -17.16 -20.27 -2.03
C THR A 326 -18.66 -20.11 -1.79
N ASP A 327 -19.11 -19.90 -0.56
CA ASP A 327 -20.52 -19.61 -0.25
C ASP A 327 -20.97 -18.23 -0.74
N ARG A 328 -20.03 -17.29 -0.92
CA ARG A 328 -20.29 -15.90 -1.29
C ARG A 328 -20.06 -15.62 -2.79
N PHE A 329 -19.06 -16.25 -3.40
CA PHE A 329 -18.70 -16.08 -4.81
C PHE A 329 -19.19 -17.23 -5.68
N LYS A 330 -19.42 -17.00 -6.98
CA LYS A 330 -19.83 -18.06 -7.91
C LYS A 330 -18.72 -19.10 -8.10
N LEU A 331 -17.50 -18.62 -8.32
CA LEU A 331 -16.27 -19.44 -8.36
C LEU A 331 -15.16 -18.69 -7.62
N VAL A 332 -14.32 -19.44 -6.93
CA VAL A 332 -13.09 -18.98 -6.28
C VAL A 332 -11.92 -19.69 -6.95
N PHE A 333 -11.03 -18.92 -7.56
CA PHE A 333 -9.81 -19.41 -8.18
C PHE A 333 -8.64 -19.20 -7.21
N LEU A 334 -7.88 -20.25 -6.93
CA LEU A 334 -6.75 -20.21 -6.01
C LEU A 334 -5.46 -20.58 -6.74
N VAL A 335 -4.55 -19.63 -6.89
CA VAL A 335 -3.13 -19.90 -7.18
C VAL A 335 -2.41 -20.09 -5.85
N LEU A 336 -1.49 -21.05 -5.79
CA LEU A 336 -0.67 -21.30 -4.62
C LEU A 336 0.58 -20.40 -4.70
N GLY A 337 0.87 -19.65 -3.65
CA GLY A 337 2.12 -18.93 -3.43
C GLY A 337 3.13 -19.77 -2.65
N ASN A 338 4.23 -19.14 -2.21
CA ASN A 338 5.28 -19.83 -1.45
C ASN A 338 4.84 -20.10 0.00
N HIS A 339 4.08 -19.21 0.62
CA HIS A 339 3.59 -19.41 1.98
C HIS A 339 2.61 -20.58 2.09
N GLU A 340 1.85 -20.90 1.03
CA GLU A 340 1.01 -22.11 1.05
C GLU A 340 1.79 -23.40 1.37
N PHE A 341 3.09 -23.45 1.04
CA PHE A 341 3.96 -24.60 1.25
C PHE A 341 4.81 -24.53 2.53
N TYR A 342 4.72 -23.44 3.32
CA TYR A 342 5.51 -23.32 4.54
C TYR A 342 5.17 -24.40 5.58
N ASN A 343 6.23 -24.89 6.24
CA ASN A 343 6.22 -25.93 7.26
C ASN A 343 5.80 -27.32 6.75
N GLU A 344 5.94 -27.58 5.45
CA GLU A 344 5.59 -28.85 4.81
C GLU A 344 6.48 -29.10 3.59
N THR A 345 6.52 -30.34 3.10
CA THR A 345 7.11 -30.62 1.78
C THR A 345 6.21 -30.14 0.64
N PHE A 346 6.81 -29.77 -0.48
CA PHE A 346 6.08 -29.30 -1.65
C PHE A 346 5.04 -30.33 -2.13
N GLU A 347 5.41 -31.61 -2.23
CA GLU A 347 4.54 -32.70 -2.69
C GLU A 347 3.32 -32.88 -1.78
N THR A 348 3.53 -32.83 -0.46
CA THR A 348 2.45 -32.95 0.52
C THR A 348 1.51 -31.74 0.44
N GLY A 349 2.06 -30.54 0.24
CA GLY A 349 1.28 -29.34 -0.04
C GLY A 349 0.40 -29.52 -1.29
N ILE A 350 0.96 -30.00 -2.40
CA ILE A 350 0.18 -30.25 -3.64
C ILE A 350 -0.94 -31.26 -3.40
N GLU A 351 -0.71 -32.33 -2.63
CA GLU A 351 -1.76 -33.29 -2.30
C GLU A 351 -2.89 -32.65 -1.48
N ARG A 352 -2.57 -31.79 -0.50
CA ARG A 352 -3.58 -31.04 0.26
C ARG A 352 -4.35 -30.05 -0.60
N ALA A 353 -3.69 -29.36 -1.52
CA ALA A 353 -4.35 -28.46 -2.46
C ALA A 353 -5.32 -29.21 -3.38
N LYS A 354 -4.94 -30.40 -3.88
CA LYS A 354 -5.85 -31.28 -4.64
C LYS A 354 -7.02 -31.74 -3.78
N ARG A 355 -6.77 -32.09 -2.53
CA ARG A 355 -7.81 -32.47 -1.57
C ARG A 355 -8.79 -31.32 -1.30
N LEU A 356 -8.32 -30.07 -1.22
CA LEU A 356 -9.20 -28.89 -1.15
C LEU A 356 -10.10 -28.81 -2.38
N GLU A 357 -9.57 -28.85 -3.60
CA GLU A 357 -10.40 -28.77 -4.81
C GLU A 357 -11.48 -29.87 -4.89
N GLN A 358 -11.18 -31.05 -4.37
CA GLN A 358 -12.09 -32.21 -4.34
C GLN A 358 -13.06 -32.21 -3.15
N ASP A 359 -12.94 -31.27 -2.22
CA ASP A 359 -13.75 -31.28 -1.01
C ASP A 359 -15.24 -31.00 -1.35
N PRO A 360 -16.16 -31.89 -0.94
CA PRO A 360 -17.58 -31.73 -1.21
C PRO A 360 -18.18 -30.43 -0.71
N ALA A 361 -17.63 -29.83 0.36
CA ALA A 361 -18.17 -28.60 0.94
C ALA A 361 -18.08 -27.39 -0.01
N PHE A 362 -17.15 -27.41 -0.97
CA PHE A 362 -17.05 -26.33 -1.95
C PHE A 362 -18.05 -26.48 -3.10
N ASN A 363 -18.72 -27.63 -3.26
CA ASN A 363 -19.64 -27.92 -4.36
C ASN A 363 -19.03 -27.66 -5.76
N GLY A 364 -17.73 -27.91 -5.92
CA GLY A 364 -17.00 -27.65 -7.17
C GLY A 364 -16.79 -26.16 -7.49
N ARG A 365 -16.99 -25.26 -6.53
CA ARG A 365 -16.80 -23.81 -6.71
C ARG A 365 -15.38 -23.31 -6.40
N LEU A 366 -14.54 -24.13 -5.76
CA LEU A 366 -13.11 -23.85 -5.60
C LEU A 366 -12.35 -24.47 -6.76
N ILE A 367 -11.58 -23.67 -7.50
CA ILE A 367 -10.74 -24.10 -8.61
C ILE A 367 -9.28 -23.80 -8.25
N VAL A 368 -8.48 -24.84 -8.03
CA VAL A 368 -7.05 -24.68 -7.75
C VAL A 368 -6.29 -24.58 -9.07
N LEU A 369 -5.62 -23.46 -9.26
CA LEU A 369 -4.84 -23.12 -10.43
C LEU A 369 -3.36 -23.46 -10.23
N HIS A 370 -3.03 -24.73 -10.49
CA HIS A 370 -1.65 -25.24 -10.44
C HIS A 370 -1.30 -25.90 -11.78
N GLN A 371 -0.70 -25.12 -12.69
CA GLN A 371 -0.58 -25.49 -14.11
C GLN A 371 -1.94 -25.90 -14.70
N LYS A 372 -2.95 -25.06 -14.47
CA LYS A 372 -4.33 -25.35 -14.86
C LYS A 372 -4.90 -24.22 -15.72
N ARG A 373 -5.51 -24.63 -16.83
CA ARG A 373 -6.38 -23.78 -17.66
C ARG A 373 -7.82 -23.97 -17.22
N TYR A 374 -8.55 -22.87 -17.06
CA TYR A 374 -9.98 -22.88 -16.81
C TYR A 374 -10.69 -21.94 -17.79
N ASP A 375 -11.58 -22.50 -18.61
CA ASP A 375 -12.39 -21.73 -19.55
C ASP A 375 -13.69 -21.34 -18.86
N VAL A 376 -13.92 -20.04 -18.64
CA VAL A 376 -15.06 -19.55 -17.87
C VAL A 376 -16.36 -19.77 -18.66
N PRO A 377 -17.31 -20.58 -18.15
CA PRO A 377 -18.53 -20.92 -18.87
C PRO A 377 -19.35 -19.70 -19.28
N GLY A 378 -19.90 -19.72 -20.49
CA GLY A 378 -20.71 -18.61 -21.01
C GLY A 378 -19.89 -17.37 -21.42
N SER A 379 -18.56 -17.44 -21.36
CA SER A 379 -17.66 -16.36 -21.74
C SER A 379 -16.62 -16.79 -22.78
N ASN A 380 -15.82 -15.83 -23.27
CA ASN A 380 -14.64 -16.07 -24.07
C ASN A 380 -13.34 -15.88 -23.28
N VAL A 381 -13.36 -16.05 -21.95
CA VAL A 381 -12.17 -15.88 -21.09
C VAL A 381 -11.62 -17.24 -20.70
N SER A 382 -10.32 -17.43 -20.92
CA SER A 382 -9.52 -18.55 -20.42
C SER A 382 -8.57 -18.04 -19.35
N ILE A 383 -8.66 -18.62 -18.16
CA ILE A 383 -7.75 -18.34 -17.04
C ILE A 383 -6.64 -19.38 -17.08
N LEU A 384 -5.39 -18.93 -17.10
CA LEU A 384 -4.21 -19.77 -16.95
C LEU A 384 -3.56 -19.43 -15.62
N GLY A 385 -3.37 -20.41 -14.74
CA GLY A 385 -2.69 -20.14 -13.48
C GLY A 385 -1.73 -21.22 -13.01
N CYS A 386 -0.65 -20.75 -12.42
CA CYS A 386 0.43 -21.51 -11.79
C CYS A 386 1.15 -20.59 -10.79
N THR A 387 1.97 -21.15 -9.90
CA THR A 387 2.77 -20.33 -8.96
C THR A 387 3.77 -19.45 -9.72
N LEU A 388 4.34 -19.99 -10.82
CA LEU A 388 5.44 -19.41 -11.59
C LEU A 388 6.61 -19.06 -10.67
N TRP A 389 7.15 -20.04 -9.96
CA TRP A 389 8.37 -19.85 -9.16
C TRP A 389 9.43 -19.08 -9.96
N SER A 390 10.21 -18.23 -9.33
CA SER A 390 11.25 -17.45 -10.01
C SER A 390 12.40 -18.33 -10.53
N LYS A 391 13.19 -17.81 -11.48
CA LYS A 391 14.42 -18.46 -11.96
C LYS A 391 15.63 -17.84 -11.28
N VAL A 392 16.29 -18.62 -10.42
CA VAL A 392 17.50 -18.23 -9.71
C VAL A 392 18.73 -18.68 -10.51
N PRO A 393 19.59 -17.75 -10.99
CA PRO A 393 20.85 -18.09 -11.63
C PRO A 393 21.80 -18.82 -10.69
N GLN A 394 22.59 -19.78 -11.21
CA GLN A 394 23.48 -20.59 -10.38
C GLN A 394 24.50 -19.74 -9.61
N GLU A 395 24.97 -18.65 -10.22
CA GLU A 395 25.89 -17.69 -9.61
C GLU A 395 25.31 -16.93 -8.41
N LEU A 396 23.99 -16.90 -8.26
CA LEU A 396 23.28 -16.25 -7.16
C LEU A 396 22.64 -17.27 -6.20
N ALA A 397 22.80 -18.57 -6.43
CA ALA A 397 22.15 -19.63 -5.66
C ALA A 397 22.44 -19.50 -4.16
N ASP A 398 23.72 -19.36 -3.77
CA ASP A 398 24.13 -19.30 -2.36
C ASP A 398 23.55 -18.08 -1.62
N ILE A 399 23.56 -16.90 -2.27
CA ILE A 399 23.03 -15.67 -1.66
C ILE A 399 21.50 -15.70 -1.59
N VAL A 400 20.83 -16.23 -2.61
CA VAL A 400 19.38 -16.38 -2.62
C VAL A 400 18.94 -17.41 -1.58
N GLN A 401 19.59 -18.56 -1.53
CA GLN A 401 19.29 -19.62 -0.56
C GLN A 401 19.45 -19.15 0.89
N SER A 402 20.47 -18.34 1.17
CA SER A 402 20.68 -17.79 2.52
C SER A 402 19.70 -16.67 2.90
N LYS A 403 19.20 -15.90 1.93
CA LYS A 403 18.35 -14.71 2.21
C LYS A 403 16.85 -14.95 2.04
N VAL A 404 16.44 -15.93 1.25
CA VAL A 404 15.02 -16.18 0.96
C VAL A 404 14.49 -17.28 1.88
N LYS A 405 13.41 -16.97 2.61
CA LYS A 405 12.85 -17.85 3.64
C LYS A 405 12.25 -19.13 3.08
N ASP A 406 11.90 -19.17 1.80
CA ASP A 406 11.35 -20.35 1.12
C ASP A 406 12.24 -21.57 1.31
N PHE A 407 13.56 -21.41 1.12
CA PHE A 407 14.56 -22.47 1.27
C PHE A 407 14.81 -22.89 2.72
N GLN A 408 14.22 -22.19 3.70
CA GLN A 408 14.29 -22.51 5.12
C GLN A 408 12.96 -23.05 5.66
N ARG A 409 11.84 -22.63 5.07
CA ARG A 409 10.49 -22.90 5.57
C ARG A 409 9.72 -23.94 4.78
N ILE A 410 10.04 -24.15 3.52
CA ILE A 410 9.53 -25.27 2.74
C ILE A 410 10.48 -26.44 2.98
N ALA A 411 9.94 -27.56 3.48
CA ALA A 411 10.76 -28.70 3.84
C ALA A 411 11.35 -29.35 2.58
N ASP A 412 12.65 -29.68 2.66
CA ASP A 412 13.42 -30.31 1.58
C ASP A 412 13.43 -29.50 0.26
N TRP A 413 13.28 -28.17 0.32
CA TRP A 413 13.24 -27.30 -0.86
C TRP A 413 14.61 -26.74 -1.22
N SER A 414 15.15 -27.15 -2.37
CA SER A 414 16.43 -26.64 -2.91
C SER A 414 16.24 -25.57 -4.00
N VAL A 415 17.32 -24.86 -4.34
CA VAL A 415 17.33 -23.94 -5.49
C VAL A 415 17.11 -24.70 -6.80
N GLU A 416 17.58 -25.94 -6.88
CA GLU A 416 17.35 -26.84 -8.01
C GLU A 416 15.88 -27.19 -8.16
N ASP A 417 15.18 -27.52 -7.07
CA ASP A 417 13.74 -27.82 -7.07
C ASP A 417 12.93 -26.58 -7.49
N HIS A 418 13.27 -25.43 -6.92
CA HIS A 418 12.69 -24.13 -7.26
C HIS A 418 12.81 -23.82 -8.74
N ASN A 419 14.01 -23.97 -9.30
CA ASN A 419 14.29 -23.74 -10.71
C ASN A 419 13.64 -24.78 -11.63
N ALA A 420 13.57 -26.04 -11.21
CA ALA A 420 12.87 -27.09 -11.96
C ALA A 420 11.37 -26.80 -12.01
N ARG A 421 10.81 -26.23 -10.93
CA ARG A 421 9.41 -25.84 -10.86
C ARG A 421 9.10 -24.61 -11.70
N HIS A 422 10.00 -23.62 -11.73
CA HIS A 422 9.94 -22.52 -12.71
C HIS A 422 9.86 -23.05 -14.15
N ASP A 423 10.80 -23.93 -14.53
CA ASP A 423 10.87 -24.45 -15.91
C ASP A 423 9.60 -25.20 -16.29
N SER A 424 9.05 -25.97 -15.34
CA SER A 424 7.78 -26.68 -15.51
C SER A 424 6.60 -25.71 -15.70
N ASP A 425 6.48 -24.70 -14.84
CA ASP A 425 5.40 -23.71 -14.88
C ASP A 425 5.46 -22.88 -16.17
N TYR A 426 6.64 -22.41 -16.55
CA TYR A 426 6.85 -21.62 -17.76
C TYR A 426 6.58 -22.44 -19.03
N ALA A 427 7.10 -23.66 -19.13
CA ALA A 427 6.87 -24.52 -20.29
C ALA A 427 5.39 -24.87 -20.46
N TRP A 428 4.68 -25.14 -19.36
CA TRP A 428 3.24 -25.36 -19.37
C TRP A 428 2.48 -24.11 -19.83
N LEU A 429 2.80 -22.95 -19.25
CA LEU A 429 2.10 -21.69 -19.54
C LEU A 429 2.22 -21.32 -21.01
N MET A 430 3.44 -21.37 -21.57
CA MET A 430 3.68 -21.07 -22.98
C MET A 430 2.98 -22.05 -23.92
N LYS A 431 2.91 -23.34 -23.54
CA LYS A 431 2.17 -24.35 -24.31
C LYS A 431 0.67 -24.05 -24.34
N GLU A 432 0.06 -23.67 -23.22
CA GLU A 432 -1.37 -23.33 -23.16
C GLU A 432 -1.70 -22.03 -23.91
N ILE A 433 -0.87 -21.00 -23.77
CA ILE A 433 -0.99 -19.77 -24.58
C ILE A 433 -0.97 -20.12 -26.07
N HIS A 434 0.01 -20.95 -26.50
CA HIS A 434 0.08 -21.38 -27.89
C HIS A 434 -1.15 -22.21 -28.33
N SER A 435 -1.68 -23.09 -27.47
CA SER A 435 -2.89 -23.86 -27.78
C SER A 435 -4.08 -22.92 -28.05
N ILE A 436 -4.29 -21.92 -27.18
CA ILE A 436 -5.39 -20.95 -27.33
C ILE A 436 -5.22 -20.12 -28.60
N GLN A 437 -3.99 -19.71 -28.94
CA GLN A 437 -3.71 -19.04 -30.21
C GLN A 437 -4.11 -19.90 -31.42
N GLN A 438 -3.79 -21.20 -31.41
CA GLN A 438 -4.16 -22.10 -32.50
C GLN A 438 -5.68 -22.32 -32.58
N GLU A 439 -6.35 -22.45 -31.42
CA GLU A 439 -7.82 -22.50 -31.33
C GLU A 439 -8.45 -21.23 -31.93
N ASN A 440 -7.92 -20.06 -31.59
CA ASN A 440 -8.38 -18.76 -32.10
C ASN A 440 -8.13 -18.62 -33.61
N LYS A 441 -7.00 -19.12 -34.13
CA LYS A 441 -6.70 -19.12 -35.57
C LYS A 441 -7.66 -20.06 -36.33
N ALA A 442 -7.90 -21.25 -35.80
CA ALA A 442 -8.77 -22.26 -36.42
C ALA A 442 -10.24 -21.83 -36.45
N ALA A 443 -10.72 -21.14 -35.41
CA ALA A 443 -12.09 -20.65 -35.33
C ALA A 443 -12.41 -19.52 -36.33
N GLY A 444 -11.37 -18.88 -36.89
CA GLY A 444 -11.46 -17.87 -37.95
C GLY A 444 -12.06 -16.53 -37.50
N LYS A 445 -11.87 -15.47 -38.32
CA LYS A 445 -12.23 -14.07 -38.00
C LYS A 445 -13.73 -13.80 -37.73
N ARG A 446 -14.62 -14.78 -37.94
CA ARG A 446 -16.07 -14.64 -37.73
C ARG A 446 -16.53 -15.19 -36.37
N SER A 447 -15.66 -15.87 -35.64
CA SER A 447 -15.91 -16.36 -34.28
C SER A 447 -15.31 -15.41 -33.24
N ARG A 448 -15.86 -15.42 -32.02
CA ARG A 448 -15.33 -14.61 -30.91
C ARG A 448 -14.08 -15.29 -30.37
N GLN A 449 -12.94 -14.62 -30.51
CA GLN A 449 -11.65 -15.13 -30.03
C GLN A 449 -11.62 -15.17 -28.51
N ARG A 450 -10.93 -16.18 -27.96
CA ARG A 450 -10.67 -16.28 -26.52
C ARG A 450 -9.62 -15.26 -26.09
N SER A 451 -9.90 -14.59 -24.99
CA SER A 451 -8.96 -13.75 -24.25
C SER A 451 -8.34 -14.55 -23.12
N ILE A 452 -7.05 -14.34 -22.87
CA ILE A 452 -6.30 -15.03 -21.82
C ILE A 452 -6.09 -14.08 -20.64
N LEU A 453 -6.45 -14.57 -19.44
CA LEU A 453 -6.11 -14.00 -18.14
C LEU A 453 -5.07 -14.92 -17.50
N VAL A 454 -3.85 -14.43 -17.31
CA VAL A 454 -2.79 -15.17 -16.62
C VAL A 454 -2.80 -14.77 -15.15
N VAL A 455 -2.71 -15.74 -14.25
CA VAL A 455 -2.61 -15.51 -12.80
C VAL A 455 -1.42 -16.29 -12.28
N THR A 456 -0.41 -15.57 -11.81
CA THR A 456 0.78 -16.13 -11.16
C THR A 456 0.89 -15.64 -9.73
N HIS A 457 1.73 -16.27 -8.92
CA HIS A 457 2.08 -15.71 -7.62
C HIS A 457 3.34 -14.85 -7.73
N HIS A 458 4.46 -15.40 -8.22
CA HIS A 458 5.65 -14.58 -8.42
C HIS A 458 5.48 -13.66 -9.64
N ALA A 459 6.29 -12.60 -9.66
CA ALA A 459 6.22 -11.58 -10.68
C ALA A 459 6.76 -12.06 -12.04
N PRO A 460 6.11 -11.70 -13.17
CA PRO A 460 6.54 -12.08 -14.51
C PRO A 460 7.61 -11.15 -15.11
N SER A 461 8.13 -10.22 -14.30
CA SER A 461 9.18 -9.26 -14.64
C SER A 461 9.92 -8.89 -13.36
N LEU A 462 11.18 -8.47 -13.48
CA LEU A 462 11.96 -7.84 -12.43
C LEU A 462 11.76 -6.32 -12.40
N GLU A 463 11.53 -5.73 -13.57
CA GLU A 463 11.29 -4.30 -13.72
C GLU A 463 9.78 -3.99 -13.58
N GLY A 464 9.47 -2.92 -12.84
CA GLY A 464 8.10 -2.42 -12.69
C GLY A 464 7.21 -3.23 -11.75
N THR A 465 7.64 -4.38 -11.24
CA THR A 465 6.84 -5.32 -10.42
C THR A 465 7.23 -5.35 -8.95
N SER A 466 8.31 -4.66 -8.57
CA SER A 466 8.81 -4.58 -7.19
C SER A 466 9.18 -3.14 -6.82
N SER A 467 9.25 -2.86 -5.52
CA SER A 467 9.61 -1.53 -5.03
C SER A 467 10.97 -1.09 -5.61
N PRO A 468 11.08 0.13 -6.20
CA PRO A 468 12.34 0.61 -6.77
C PRO A 468 13.52 0.63 -5.78
N LYS A 469 13.23 0.68 -4.47
CA LYS A 469 14.24 0.60 -3.40
C LYS A 469 14.98 -0.75 -3.35
N HIS A 470 14.37 -1.80 -3.91
CA HIS A 470 14.93 -3.16 -3.95
C HIS A 470 15.50 -3.54 -5.32
N ALA A 471 15.42 -2.66 -6.32
CA ALA A 471 15.88 -2.93 -7.69
C ALA A 471 17.38 -3.31 -7.78
N GLN A 472 18.20 -2.85 -6.82
CA GLN A 472 19.63 -3.14 -6.74
C GLN A 472 19.96 -4.30 -5.77
N SER A 473 18.95 -4.98 -5.22
CA SER A 473 19.17 -6.11 -4.32
C SER A 473 19.76 -7.30 -5.09
N PRO A 474 20.85 -7.94 -4.63
CA PRO A 474 21.47 -9.05 -5.34
C PRO A 474 20.63 -10.35 -5.31
N TRP A 475 19.57 -10.41 -4.51
CA TRP A 475 18.63 -11.54 -4.46
C TRP A 475 17.23 -11.18 -5.01
N SER A 476 17.08 -10.05 -5.71
CA SER A 476 15.81 -9.65 -6.35
C SER A 476 15.28 -10.68 -7.35
N VAL A 477 16.18 -11.44 -7.98
CA VAL A 477 15.89 -12.57 -8.88
C VAL A 477 15.04 -13.67 -8.25
N ALA A 478 14.94 -13.72 -6.92
CA ALA A 478 14.08 -14.67 -6.24
C ALA A 478 12.59 -14.28 -6.28
N PHE A 479 12.25 -13.03 -6.61
CA PHE A 479 10.87 -12.52 -6.52
C PHE A 479 10.16 -12.41 -7.88
N GLY A 480 10.90 -12.52 -8.98
CA GLY A 480 10.33 -12.42 -10.32
C GLY A 480 11.28 -12.90 -11.40
N THR A 481 10.79 -13.02 -12.63
CA THR A 481 11.60 -13.45 -13.79
C THR A 481 11.06 -12.82 -15.06
N ASP A 482 11.93 -12.24 -15.87
CA ASP A 482 11.56 -11.52 -17.09
C ASP A 482 11.03 -12.45 -18.20
N ILE A 483 9.71 -12.67 -18.20
CA ILE A 483 9.03 -13.52 -19.19
C ILE A 483 7.95 -12.79 -19.99
N LEU A 484 7.63 -11.54 -19.63
CA LEU A 484 6.64 -10.73 -20.35
C LEU A 484 7.05 -10.43 -21.80
N SER A 485 8.35 -10.40 -22.10
CA SER A 485 8.87 -10.11 -23.44
C SER A 485 8.49 -11.15 -24.51
N GLY A 486 7.97 -12.31 -24.11
CA GLY A 486 7.43 -13.36 -24.97
C GLY A 486 5.90 -13.47 -24.98
N SER A 487 5.19 -12.50 -24.40
CA SER A 487 3.72 -12.51 -24.32
C SER A 487 3.08 -12.34 -25.71
N SER A 488 1.83 -12.80 -25.87
CA SER A 488 1.10 -12.67 -27.14
C SER A 488 -0.12 -11.79 -27.00
N ASP A 489 -0.59 -11.26 -28.14
CA ASP A 489 -1.77 -10.39 -28.21
C ASP A 489 -3.03 -10.98 -27.53
N GLU A 490 -3.12 -12.31 -27.41
CA GLU A 490 -4.23 -13.00 -26.74
C GLU A 490 -4.19 -12.88 -25.21
N VAL A 491 -3.01 -12.68 -24.61
CA VAL A 491 -2.83 -12.37 -23.19
C VAL A 491 -3.26 -10.94 -22.96
N LYS A 492 -4.41 -10.76 -22.30
CA LYS A 492 -4.97 -9.43 -22.05
C LYS A 492 -4.61 -8.90 -20.68
N VAL A 493 -4.49 -9.78 -19.69
CA VAL A 493 -4.18 -9.41 -18.32
C VAL A 493 -3.24 -10.44 -17.71
N TRP A 494 -2.24 -9.97 -16.96
CA TRP A 494 -1.39 -10.76 -16.11
C TRP A 494 -1.51 -10.27 -14.67
N VAL A 495 -1.92 -11.16 -13.77
CA VAL A 495 -2.08 -10.90 -12.34
C VAL A 495 -0.94 -11.58 -11.60
N PHE A 496 -0.31 -10.89 -10.66
CA PHE A 496 0.73 -11.45 -9.79
C PHE A 496 0.64 -10.90 -8.36
N GLY A 497 1.39 -11.53 -7.44
CA GLY A 497 1.52 -11.14 -6.03
C GLY A 497 2.99 -11.14 -5.58
N HIS A 498 3.27 -11.64 -4.37
CA HIS A 498 4.60 -11.97 -3.83
C HIS A 498 5.50 -10.77 -3.50
N THR A 499 5.53 -9.73 -4.33
CA THR A 499 6.45 -8.59 -4.17
C THR A 499 5.95 -7.55 -3.16
N HIS A 500 4.69 -7.68 -2.72
CA HIS A 500 3.97 -6.74 -1.85
C HIS A 500 3.98 -5.30 -2.40
N TYR A 501 4.15 -5.17 -3.71
CA TYR A 501 4.27 -3.89 -4.40
C TYR A 501 3.13 -3.72 -5.41
N THR A 502 2.34 -2.66 -5.20
CA THR A 502 1.23 -2.31 -6.08
C THR A 502 1.74 -1.54 -7.30
N THR A 503 1.52 -2.08 -8.51
CA THR A 503 1.90 -1.49 -9.80
C THR A 503 0.90 -1.84 -10.90
N ASP A 504 0.61 -0.93 -11.84
CA ASP A 504 -0.19 -1.21 -13.04
C ASP A 504 0.57 -0.68 -14.26
N PHE A 505 0.88 -1.55 -15.21
CA PHE A 505 1.52 -1.15 -16.47
C PHE A 505 1.13 -2.06 -17.63
N MET A 506 1.30 -1.57 -18.86
CA MET A 506 1.07 -2.35 -20.07
C MET A 506 2.39 -2.81 -20.67
N GLU A 507 2.51 -4.11 -20.93
CA GLU A 507 3.65 -4.74 -21.59
C GLU A 507 3.13 -5.60 -22.76
N GLN A 508 3.55 -5.29 -23.99
CA GLN A 508 3.16 -5.99 -25.22
C GLN A 508 1.63 -6.25 -25.39
N GLY A 509 0.79 -5.33 -24.91
CA GLY A 509 -0.67 -5.43 -25.03
C GLY A 509 -1.38 -6.23 -23.93
N ALA A 510 -0.63 -6.71 -22.92
CA ALA A 510 -1.15 -7.25 -21.68
C ALA A 510 -1.07 -6.19 -20.56
N THR A 511 -2.15 -5.99 -19.81
CA THR A 511 -2.13 -5.21 -18.57
C THR A 511 -1.59 -6.06 -17.44
N VAL A 512 -0.51 -5.62 -16.80
CA VAL A 512 0.12 -6.29 -15.67
C VAL A 512 -0.38 -5.63 -14.40
N LEU A 513 -1.05 -6.40 -13.54
CA LEU A 513 -1.72 -5.91 -12.34
C LEU A 513 -1.14 -6.56 -11.08
N PRO A 514 -1.07 -5.82 -9.97
CA PRO A 514 -0.65 -6.34 -8.69
C PRO A 514 -1.88 -6.90 -7.97
N SER A 515 -1.65 -7.66 -6.92
CA SER A 515 -2.73 -8.08 -6.05
C SER A 515 -3.24 -6.97 -5.14
N GLY A 516 -4.46 -7.16 -4.64
CA GLY A 516 -5.18 -6.07 -4.02
C GLY A 516 -5.63 -5.06 -5.07
N THR A 517 -6.28 -5.53 -6.13
CA THR A 517 -6.98 -4.69 -7.11
C THR A 517 -8.37 -5.28 -7.33
N LEU A 518 -9.42 -4.45 -7.37
CA LEU A 518 -10.72 -4.94 -7.84
C LEU A 518 -10.67 -4.95 -9.38
N ALA A 519 -10.46 -6.11 -10.00
CA ALA A 519 -10.49 -6.24 -11.46
C ALA A 519 -11.92 -6.47 -11.96
N VAL A 520 -12.81 -5.50 -11.74
CA VAL A 520 -13.95 -5.41 -12.64
C VAL A 520 -13.34 -5.09 -14.00
N PHE A 521 -13.65 -5.88 -15.02
CA PHE A 521 -13.54 -5.35 -16.37
C PHE A 521 -14.71 -4.35 -16.50
N PRO A 522 -14.72 -3.16 -15.83
CA PRO A 522 -13.71 -2.05 -15.86
C PRO A 522 -13.29 -1.32 -14.51
N TRP A 523 -11.97 -1.10 -14.28
CA TRP A 523 -11.12 -0.03 -13.61
C TRP A 523 -11.12 0.44 -12.09
N LEU A 524 -9.90 0.43 -11.44
CA LEU A 524 -9.21 1.25 -10.36
C LEU A 524 -9.40 1.17 -8.79
N ARG A 525 -8.37 1.59 -7.97
CA ARG A 525 -8.18 1.66 -6.46
C ARG A 525 -7.48 2.98 -5.91
N VAL A 526 -7.45 3.27 -4.56
CA VAL A 526 -7.19 4.58 -3.79
C VAL A 526 -6.29 4.52 -2.47
N GLN A 527 -5.77 5.66 -1.89
CA GLN A 527 -4.89 5.89 -0.65
C GLN A 527 -5.16 7.21 0.24
N MET A 528 -4.45 7.52 1.42
CA MET A 528 -4.78 8.46 2.61
C MET A 528 -3.62 9.38 3.29
N TYR A 529 -3.83 10.32 4.30
CA TYR A 529 -2.94 11.47 4.87
C TYR A 529 -2.88 11.86 6.46
N SER A 530 -2.00 12.81 7.02
CA SER A 530 -1.84 13.38 8.47
C SER A 530 -1.05 14.79 8.74
N ILE A 531 -1.08 15.52 9.95
CA ILE A 531 -0.49 16.92 10.37
C ILE A 531 -0.15 17.21 11.93
N ALA A 532 0.74 18.19 12.40
CA ALA A 532 1.07 18.75 13.81
C ALA A 532 2.04 20.01 14.08
N VAL A 533 2.65 20.24 15.31
CA VAL A 533 3.27 21.49 15.97
C VAL A 533 4.65 21.32 16.75
N GLU A 534 5.43 22.41 17.07
CA GLU A 534 6.88 22.48 17.52
C GLU A 534 7.20 23.17 18.90
N MET A 535 8.19 22.70 19.72
CA MET A 535 8.65 23.32 21.01
C MET A 535 10.20 23.48 21.17
N HIS A 536 10.66 24.41 22.03
CA HIS A 536 12.09 24.78 22.22
C HIS A 536 12.60 24.81 23.69
N THR A 537 13.89 24.51 23.95
CA THR A 537 14.52 24.59 25.30
C THR A 537 15.53 25.75 25.46
N THR A 538 15.82 26.20 26.70
CA THR A 538 16.76 27.34 26.96
C THR A 538 17.71 27.10 28.14
N THR A 539 18.97 27.59 28.04
CA THR A 539 20.00 27.52 29.11
C THR A 539 20.22 28.91 29.76
N THR A 540 20.31 28.98 31.11
CA THR A 540 20.80 30.17 31.82
C THR A 540 21.98 29.83 32.73
N MET A 541 23.13 30.48 32.50
CA MET A 541 24.27 30.53 33.43
C MET A 541 24.41 31.94 34.02
N THR A 542 24.61 32.05 35.32
CA THR A 542 25.07 33.25 36.03
C THR A 542 26.16 32.82 37.03
N SER A 543 27.26 33.53 37.35
CA SER A 543 27.90 34.77 36.88
C SER A 543 29.34 34.86 37.46
N ARG A 544 30.15 35.75 36.87
CA ARG A 544 31.40 36.42 37.35
C ARG A 544 32.78 35.79 37.07
N GLY A 545 33.54 36.49 36.22
CA GLY A 545 34.94 36.84 36.50
C GLY A 545 35.97 36.61 35.39
N SER A 546 36.39 37.72 34.74
CA SER A 546 37.69 37.95 34.04
C SER A 546 37.99 37.22 32.72
N ASN A 547 37.95 37.99 31.63
CA ASN A 547 38.77 37.84 30.41
C ASN A 547 40.25 38.16 30.79
N PRO A 548 41.31 37.66 30.13
CA PRO A 548 41.51 37.86 28.69
C PRO A 548 42.21 36.72 27.91
N VAL A 549 42.03 36.76 26.59
CA VAL A 549 42.94 36.29 25.53
C VAL A 549 44.37 35.97 26.00
N SER A 550 44.73 34.68 26.10
CA SER A 550 45.98 34.11 25.57
C SER A 550 46.10 32.61 25.90
N ARG A 551 46.62 31.86 24.92
CA ARG A 551 47.10 30.46 25.01
C ARG A 551 46.05 29.35 25.04
N LEU A 552 45.51 29.06 23.86
CA LEU A 552 45.67 27.73 23.24
C LEU A 552 45.49 27.84 21.72
N ALA A 553 46.13 28.86 21.15
CA ALA A 553 46.77 28.76 19.85
C ALA A 553 48.13 28.10 20.08
N GLU A 554 48.14 26.83 20.49
CA GLU A 554 49.34 25.99 20.55
C GLU A 554 48.95 24.50 20.61
N ALA A 555 48.11 24.04 19.66
CA ALA A 555 47.91 22.61 19.41
C ALA A 555 47.30 22.24 18.03
N ALA A 556 47.01 23.18 17.14
CA ALA A 556 46.37 22.84 15.86
C ALA A 556 46.77 23.76 14.70
N LYS A 557 48.08 23.91 14.47
CA LYS A 557 48.63 24.32 13.17
C LYS A 557 50.11 23.97 13.09
N GLU A 558 50.42 22.71 12.80
CA GLU A 558 51.59 22.36 12.00
C GLU A 558 51.41 21.00 11.32
N LYS A 559 51.66 20.99 10.01
CA LYS A 559 51.84 19.86 9.07
C LYS A 559 50.61 19.24 8.40
N VAL A 560 50.14 19.93 7.35
CA VAL A 560 49.74 19.32 6.07
C VAL A 560 50.71 19.94 5.04
N ALA A 561 51.60 19.21 4.37
CA ALA A 561 51.38 18.22 3.31
C ALA A 561 52.69 17.39 3.07
N PRO A 562 52.81 16.54 2.03
CA PRO A 562 52.02 15.37 1.63
C PRO A 562 52.89 14.09 1.53
N SER A 563 52.37 12.87 1.79
CA SER A 563 52.74 11.62 1.07
C SER A 563 52.26 10.31 1.74
N THR A 564 51.80 9.40 0.87
CA THR A 564 51.90 7.92 0.86
C THR A 564 51.20 7.05 1.93
N SER A 565 50.10 6.43 1.47
CA SER A 565 49.64 5.03 1.66
C SER A 565 50.05 4.23 2.91
N SER A 566 49.06 3.85 3.72
CA SER A 566 48.79 2.43 4.03
C SER A 566 47.30 2.26 4.39
N LYS A 567 46.60 1.36 3.69
CA LYS A 567 45.23 0.96 4.03
C LYS A 567 45.28 0.13 5.31
N ALA A 568 44.64 0.58 6.38
CA ALA A 568 44.30 -0.30 7.49
C ALA A 568 43.29 -1.35 6.97
N LYS A 569 43.55 -2.64 7.25
CA LYS A 569 42.61 -3.72 6.93
C LYS A 569 41.39 -3.58 7.85
N ASP A 570 40.22 -3.70 7.24
CA ASP A 570 38.95 -3.80 7.94
C ASP A 570 38.96 -4.99 8.92
N PRO A 571 38.82 -4.77 10.23
CA PRO A 571 38.87 -5.83 11.23
C PRO A 571 37.66 -6.78 11.17
N SER A 572 36.60 -6.45 10.43
CA SER A 572 35.38 -7.25 10.30
C SER A 572 35.40 -8.28 9.15
N ALA A 573 36.44 -8.29 8.32
CA ALA A 573 36.44 -8.99 7.02
C ALA A 573 36.32 -10.53 7.05
N ASN A 574 36.34 -11.17 8.23
CA ASN A 574 36.31 -12.63 8.39
C ASN A 574 35.16 -13.13 9.31
N TRP A 575 34.17 -12.28 9.59
CA TRP A 575 33.02 -12.55 10.47
C TRP A 575 31.76 -12.81 9.63
N THR A 576 30.87 -13.69 10.09
CA THR A 576 29.59 -13.95 9.40
C THR A 576 28.56 -12.86 9.72
N PRO A 577 27.56 -12.61 8.84
CA PRO A 577 26.52 -11.61 9.10
C PRO A 577 25.74 -11.86 10.39
N GLU A 578 25.58 -13.12 10.81
CA GLU A 578 24.96 -13.50 12.07
C GLU A 578 25.77 -13.02 13.28
N GLU A 579 27.11 -13.18 13.27
CA GLU A 579 28.00 -12.73 14.36
C GLU A 579 28.01 -11.19 14.51
N MET A 580 27.76 -10.45 13.43
CA MET A 580 27.66 -8.98 13.45
C MET A 580 26.30 -8.46 13.96
N PHE A 581 25.24 -9.23 13.78
CA PHE A 581 23.88 -8.85 14.19
C PHE A 581 23.59 -9.19 15.66
N GLU A 582 24.10 -10.33 16.14
CA GLU A 582 23.83 -10.80 17.51
C GLU A 582 24.54 -9.99 18.60
N THR A 583 25.64 -9.32 18.27
CA THR A 583 26.43 -8.52 19.24
C THR A 583 25.98 -7.07 19.37
N THR A 584 25.07 -6.62 18.51
CA THR A 584 24.73 -5.19 18.39
C THR A 584 23.29 -4.88 18.73
N LEU A 585 22.39 -5.86 18.86
CA LEU A 585 20.96 -5.62 19.00
C LEU A 585 20.35 -6.34 20.21
N ASP A 586 19.39 -5.69 20.88
CA ASP A 586 18.61 -6.28 21.96
C ASP A 586 17.48 -7.19 21.42
N ARG A 587 16.67 -7.75 22.34
CA ARG A 587 15.54 -8.65 22.02
C ARG A 587 14.46 -8.06 21.11
N ASN A 588 14.43 -6.74 21.00
CA ASN A 588 13.49 -5.98 20.18
C ASN A 588 14.15 -5.46 18.88
N GLY A 589 15.42 -5.78 18.65
CA GLY A 589 16.17 -5.35 17.47
C GLY A 589 16.76 -3.95 17.58
N ASN A 590 16.89 -3.39 18.79
CA ASN A 590 17.47 -2.05 18.99
C ASN A 590 18.99 -2.13 19.27
N PRO A 591 19.78 -1.16 18.80
CA PRO A 591 21.21 -1.10 19.09
C PRO A 591 21.52 -1.06 20.59
N VAL A 592 22.27 -2.04 21.12
CA VAL A 592 22.71 -2.06 22.53
C VAL A 592 23.82 -1.02 22.71
N PRO A 593 23.63 0.04 23.51
CA PRO A 593 24.55 1.17 23.54
C PRO A 593 25.75 0.99 24.48
N ASN A 594 25.91 -0.19 25.12
CA ASN A 594 26.93 -0.44 26.13
C ASN A 594 28.04 -1.38 25.63
N ASP A 595 29.25 -0.83 25.48
CA ASP A 595 30.47 -1.50 25.01
C ASP A 595 30.90 -2.72 25.85
N SER A 596 30.37 -2.93 27.05
CA SER A 596 30.71 -4.11 27.88
C SER A 596 30.01 -5.40 27.45
N TYR A 597 28.97 -5.31 26.61
CA TYR A 597 28.19 -6.45 26.10
C TYR A 597 28.49 -6.76 24.63
N ILE A 598 29.38 -5.98 24.05
CA ILE A 598 29.94 -6.16 22.72
C ILE A 598 31.40 -6.54 22.95
N ASP A 599 31.93 -7.56 22.27
CA ASP A 599 33.31 -8.03 22.51
C ASP A 599 34.36 -7.11 21.87
N VAL A 600 34.35 -5.83 22.26
CA VAL A 600 35.18 -4.74 21.72
C VAL A 600 36.67 -5.01 21.89
N GLU A 601 37.04 -5.73 22.94
CA GLU A 601 38.42 -6.08 23.26
C GLU A 601 38.98 -7.15 22.30
N ASN A 602 38.19 -8.17 21.93
CA ASN A 602 38.58 -9.15 20.90
C ASN A 602 38.44 -8.57 19.48
N MET A 603 37.46 -7.70 19.23
CA MET A 603 37.35 -6.93 17.96
C MET A 603 38.58 -6.06 17.70
N ARG A 604 39.16 -5.44 18.74
CA ARG A 604 40.42 -4.68 18.62
C ARG A 604 41.65 -5.56 18.38
N LYS A 605 41.60 -6.85 18.75
CA LYS A 605 42.75 -7.79 18.68
C LYS A 605 42.64 -8.80 17.53
N GLY A 606 41.50 -8.88 16.83
CA GLY A 606 41.27 -9.75 15.68
C GLY A 606 41.24 -11.25 16.02
N GLN A 607 40.82 -11.61 17.24
CA GLN A 607 40.74 -13.00 17.71
C GLN A 607 39.28 -13.46 17.75
N LYS A 608 39.02 -14.73 17.40
CA LYS A 608 37.71 -15.37 17.54
C LYS A 608 37.54 -15.90 18.97
N GLY A 609 36.46 -15.54 19.64
CA GLY A 609 36.08 -16.12 20.94
C GLY A 609 35.63 -17.59 20.79
N PRO A 610 35.62 -18.38 21.88
CA PRO A 610 34.98 -19.69 21.85
C PRO A 610 33.46 -19.54 21.69
N ASP A 611 32.83 -20.57 21.11
CA ASP A 611 31.38 -20.64 20.86
C ASP A 611 30.66 -20.81 22.21
N GLU A 612 30.29 -19.70 22.85
CA GLU A 612 29.67 -19.66 24.18
C GLU A 612 28.14 -19.77 24.06
N GLY A 613 27.62 -20.98 24.32
CA GLY A 613 26.20 -21.33 24.33
C GLY A 613 25.42 -20.81 25.54
N ASP A 614 25.55 -19.52 25.86
CA ASP A 614 24.97 -18.87 27.04
C ASP A 614 23.82 -17.92 26.65
N VAL A 615 23.44 -17.92 25.38
CA VAL A 615 22.65 -16.88 24.66
C VAL A 615 21.15 -16.82 25.02
N PHE A 616 20.72 -17.40 26.14
CA PHE A 616 19.31 -17.34 26.57
C PHE A 616 19.01 -16.18 27.55
N ALA A 617 20.04 -15.56 28.14
CA ALA A 617 19.87 -14.52 29.15
C ALA A 617 19.78 -13.09 28.57
N ALA A 618 20.64 -12.73 27.61
CA ALA A 618 20.66 -11.36 27.05
C ALA A 618 19.43 -11.02 26.20
N ALA A 619 18.82 -12.00 25.52
CA ALA A 619 17.61 -11.81 24.73
C ALA A 619 16.31 -11.74 25.58
N ASN A 620 16.40 -11.87 26.92
CA ASN A 620 15.23 -11.87 27.80
C ASN A 620 15.28 -10.82 28.91
N GLU A 621 16.37 -10.08 29.08
CA GLU A 621 16.42 -8.98 30.05
C GLU A 621 15.98 -7.65 29.41
N ASP A 622 15.26 -6.86 30.19
CA ASP A 622 14.87 -5.49 29.87
C ASP A 622 16.04 -4.56 30.22
N PHE A 623 16.50 -3.79 29.25
CA PHE A 623 17.55 -2.80 29.41
C PHE A 623 16.91 -1.40 29.47
N ASP A 624 17.13 -0.68 30.57
CA ASP A 624 16.62 0.68 30.82
C ASP A 624 17.21 1.75 29.89
#